data_AF-A0A8J5VSX6-F1
#
_entry.id   AF-A0A8J5VSX6-F1
#
_cell.length_a   1.000
_cell.length_b   1.000
_cell.length_c   1.000
_cell.angle_alpha   90.00
_cell.angle_beta   90.00
_cell.angle_gamma   90.00
#
_symmetry.space_group_name_H-M   'P 1'
#
loop_
_entity.id
_entity.type
_entity.pdbx_description
1 polymer ?
#
loop_
_entity_poly.entity_id
_entity_poly.type
_entity_poly.pdbx_seq_one_letter_code
_entity_poly.pdbx_strand_id
1 'polypeptide(L)'
;MDLLRSHLHKVRIPEPTDRIHTDESASHSDTPHVAWNYEKTGNPVYLHIVQRPKPEPDEADRPLKKAHPTGHRRLWDGSGGNNHAIEHYEQTKYPLAVKLGTITADLEAADVFSYPEDDSVEDPLLAQHLSHFGIDFSSLRKTEMTTAERELDHNTNFDWNRIQESGKDAEPLYGPGYTGLVNLGNSCYMASVMQVMFSTHPFISRYFEKQSLKAAFATSPADPTLDLNMQMTKLAHGMLSGKYSVPNKEGQEGICPRMFKTVIAAKHPEFSSMRQQDALDFFLHLIDQVDQANPGNHELNPFTGIPLHEATNKEQLKVFHEKKAAMDLDGKEVSNEEIVRPRVPLEACLASFSGAEEVPDFYSTALNSKTTAIKTAGFKTFPDYLVLQMRKFVMEAGWVPKKLDVYIDVPDTIDISHMRSKGVQPGEELLPEGASGDNKAEPAYPVASEDIVSQLASMGFNYLHCQKAAISTSNTGVEEAMNWLLSHMDDPDIDDPISKDSWAAEHTVDDASVQTLVSFGFQEDVARKALIASVRIFFYDSIHR
;
A
#
# COMPACT_ATOMS: atom_id res chain seq x y z
N MET A 1 21.30 -47.72 5.69
CA MET A 1 20.79 -47.57 7.07
C MET A 1 21.80 -46.88 7.97
N ASP A 2 23.09 -47.24 7.94
CA ASP A 2 24.10 -46.59 8.79
C ASP A 2 24.29 -45.10 8.49
N LEU A 3 24.20 -44.70 7.21
CA LEU A 3 24.22 -43.29 6.79
C LEU A 3 23.02 -42.48 7.34
N LEU A 4 21.86 -43.13 7.53
CA LEU A 4 20.68 -42.49 8.11
C LEU A 4 20.84 -42.36 9.62
N ARG A 5 21.38 -43.40 10.28
CA ARG A 5 21.67 -43.40 11.73
C ARG A 5 22.68 -42.32 12.11
N SER A 6 23.72 -42.09 11.30
CA SER A 6 24.73 -41.05 11.56
C SER A 6 24.18 -39.62 11.43
N HIS A 7 23.09 -39.42 10.70
CA HIS A 7 22.50 -38.10 10.44
C HIS A 7 21.11 -37.90 11.08
N LEU A 8 20.66 -38.84 11.92
CA LEU A 8 19.34 -38.80 12.57
C LEU A 8 19.17 -37.53 13.43
N HIS A 9 20.26 -37.02 14.02
CA HIS A 9 20.29 -35.78 14.79
C HIS A 9 19.92 -34.51 13.99
N LYS A 10 19.98 -34.58 12.65
CA LYS A 10 19.59 -33.48 11.75
C LYS A 10 18.12 -33.54 11.33
N VAL A 11 17.44 -34.67 11.60
CA VAL A 11 16.01 -34.84 11.32
C VAL A 11 15.23 -34.25 12.48
N ARG A 12 14.48 -33.17 12.23
CA ARG A 12 13.57 -32.57 13.20
C ARG A 12 12.15 -33.07 12.92
N ILE A 13 11.45 -33.42 13.99
CA ILE A 13 10.01 -33.70 13.93
C ILE A 13 9.31 -32.35 14.00
N PRO A 14 8.48 -31.98 13.02
CA PRO A 14 7.83 -30.68 13.00
C PRO A 14 6.87 -30.50 14.18
N GLU A 15 6.92 -29.33 14.81
CA GLU A 15 5.96 -28.87 15.80
C GLU A 15 4.82 -28.09 15.13
N PRO A 16 3.65 -27.89 15.79
CA PRO A 16 2.51 -27.20 15.19
C PRO A 16 2.79 -25.77 14.69
N THR A 17 3.81 -25.11 15.23
CA THR A 17 4.23 -23.75 14.85
C THR A 17 5.25 -23.73 13.71
N ASP A 18 5.80 -24.88 13.33
CA ASP A 18 6.82 -24.97 12.30
C ASP A 18 6.21 -24.82 10.90
N ARG A 19 6.83 -23.97 10.09
CA ARG A 19 6.46 -23.82 8.68
C ARG A 19 7.13 -24.91 7.85
N ILE A 20 6.34 -25.79 7.24
CA ILE A 20 6.82 -26.86 6.37
C ILE A 20 6.44 -26.55 4.92
N HIS A 21 7.43 -26.43 4.04
CA HIS A 21 7.22 -26.19 2.62
C HIS A 21 7.08 -27.54 1.87
N THR A 22 5.85 -28.03 1.70
CA THR A 22 5.57 -29.30 0.99
C THR A 22 5.03 -29.12 -0.42
N ASP A 23 4.44 -27.95 -0.72
CA ASP A 23 3.56 -27.79 -1.88
C ASP A 23 4.23 -27.04 -3.04
N GLU A 24 5.30 -26.29 -2.76
CA GLU A 24 6.02 -25.50 -3.75
C GLU A 24 7.50 -25.42 -3.36
N SER A 25 8.40 -25.58 -4.33
CA SER A 25 9.84 -25.51 -4.09
C SER A 25 10.35 -24.07 -4.07
N ALA A 26 11.40 -23.80 -3.26
CA ALA A 26 11.99 -22.47 -3.15
C ALA A 26 12.69 -21.99 -4.44
N SER A 27 12.85 -22.88 -5.43
CA SER A 27 13.32 -22.58 -6.79
C SER A 27 12.48 -23.35 -7.82
N HIS A 28 12.38 -22.89 -9.06
CA HIS A 28 11.59 -23.55 -10.14
C HIS A 28 12.05 -24.97 -10.56
N SER A 29 13.06 -25.52 -9.89
CA SER A 29 13.63 -26.85 -10.15
C SER A 29 14.06 -27.54 -8.86
N ASP A 30 13.56 -28.74 -8.60
CA ASP A 30 13.80 -29.45 -7.34
C ASP A 30 15.23 -30.00 -7.23
N THR A 31 15.85 -30.37 -8.35
CA THR A 31 17.18 -31.00 -8.40
C THR A 31 18.33 -30.04 -8.01
N PRO A 32 18.41 -28.81 -8.57
CA PRO A 32 19.40 -27.82 -8.16
C PRO A 32 19.22 -27.34 -6.71
N HIS A 33 17.98 -27.29 -6.23
CA HIS A 33 17.64 -26.86 -4.87
C HIS A 33 18.24 -27.79 -3.80
N VAL A 34 18.08 -29.11 -3.98
CA VAL A 34 18.57 -30.12 -3.03
C VAL A 34 20.10 -30.13 -2.97
N ALA A 35 20.77 -30.08 -4.13
CA ALA A 35 22.24 -30.05 -4.19
C ALA A 35 22.82 -28.80 -3.50
N TRP A 36 22.26 -27.62 -3.75
CA TRP A 36 22.66 -26.39 -3.08
C TRP A 36 22.41 -26.43 -1.56
N ASN A 37 21.24 -26.92 -1.14
CA ASN A 37 20.91 -26.93 0.28
C ASN A 37 21.89 -27.83 1.04
N TYR A 38 22.26 -28.96 0.43
CA TYR A 38 23.31 -29.82 0.97
C TYR A 38 24.66 -29.09 1.07
N GLU A 39 25.09 -28.36 0.03
CA GLU A 39 26.34 -27.60 0.05
C GLU A 39 26.35 -26.49 1.12
N LYS A 40 25.22 -25.80 1.34
CA LYS A 40 25.11 -24.66 2.27
C LYS A 40 24.89 -25.06 3.72
N THR A 41 23.96 -25.98 3.97
CA THR A 41 23.57 -26.36 5.33
C THR A 41 24.24 -27.65 5.80
N GLY A 42 24.91 -28.37 4.88
CA GLY A 42 25.50 -29.67 5.15
C GLY A 42 24.46 -30.74 5.48
N ASN A 43 23.19 -30.55 5.10
CA ASN A 43 22.09 -31.42 5.53
C ASN A 43 21.87 -32.56 4.51
N PRO A 44 22.20 -33.82 4.81
CA PRO A 44 22.21 -34.91 3.83
C PRO A 44 20.86 -35.65 3.71
N VAL A 45 19.87 -35.28 4.52
CA VAL A 45 18.61 -36.02 4.65
C VAL A 45 17.45 -35.14 4.17
N TYR A 46 16.72 -35.62 3.15
CA TYR A 46 15.57 -34.95 2.57
C TYR A 46 14.39 -35.92 2.46
N LEU A 47 13.18 -35.45 2.74
CA LEU A 47 11.95 -36.19 2.47
C LEU A 47 11.50 -35.87 1.05
N HIS A 48 11.55 -36.86 0.16
CA HIS A 48 11.13 -36.71 -1.23
C HIS A 48 9.64 -37.04 -1.38
N ILE A 49 8.81 -36.01 -1.61
CA ILE A 49 7.37 -36.13 -1.77
C ILE A 49 7.03 -36.17 -3.26
N VAL A 50 6.29 -37.19 -3.70
CA VAL A 50 5.81 -37.31 -5.09
C VAL A 50 4.30 -37.47 -5.05
N GLN A 51 3.57 -36.46 -5.52
CA GLN A 51 2.12 -36.57 -5.69
C GLN A 51 1.81 -37.38 -6.95
N ARG A 52 0.86 -38.31 -6.84
CA ARG A 52 0.33 -39.10 -7.96
C ARG A 52 -1.19 -38.96 -7.96
N PRO A 53 -1.84 -38.88 -9.13
CA PRO A 53 -3.29 -38.89 -9.21
C PRO A 53 -3.85 -40.13 -8.49
N LYS A 54 -4.78 -39.92 -7.56
CA LYS A 54 -5.50 -41.01 -6.92
C LYS A 54 -6.48 -41.57 -7.97
N PRO A 55 -6.55 -42.90 -8.22
CA PRO A 55 -7.67 -43.46 -8.97
C PRO A 55 -8.98 -43.08 -8.25
N GLU A 56 -10.03 -42.78 -9.03
CA GLU A 56 -11.32 -42.24 -8.55
C GLU A 56 -11.76 -42.92 -7.24
N PRO A 57 -11.99 -42.15 -6.16
CA PRO A 57 -12.47 -42.73 -4.92
C PRO A 57 -13.94 -43.14 -5.07
N ASP A 58 -14.31 -44.29 -4.51
CA ASP A 58 -15.71 -44.68 -4.32
C ASP A 58 -16.49 -43.54 -3.63
N GLU A 59 -17.69 -43.27 -4.12
CA GLU A 59 -18.59 -42.19 -3.69
C GLU A 59 -18.92 -42.21 -2.18
N ALA A 60 -18.65 -43.34 -1.52
CA ALA A 60 -18.86 -43.56 -0.09
C ALA A 60 -17.77 -42.96 0.84
N ASP A 61 -16.63 -42.52 0.31
CA ASP A 61 -15.48 -42.07 1.11
C ASP A 61 -15.37 -40.53 1.19
N ARG A 62 -16.37 -39.79 0.71
CA ARG A 62 -16.46 -38.32 0.85
C ARG A 62 -16.87 -37.98 2.29
N PRO A 63 -16.03 -37.29 3.09
CA PRO A 63 -16.48 -36.76 4.35
C PRO A 63 -17.56 -35.71 4.07
N LEU A 64 -18.73 -35.86 4.70
CA LEU A 64 -19.77 -34.82 4.74
C LEU A 64 -19.21 -33.60 5.50
N LYS A 65 -18.45 -32.73 4.82
CA LYS A 65 -18.16 -31.39 5.31
C LYS A 65 -19.47 -30.60 5.24
N LYS A 66 -20.15 -30.49 6.37
CA LYS A 66 -21.25 -29.52 6.53
C LYS A 66 -20.65 -28.13 6.36
N ALA A 67 -20.93 -27.48 5.24
CA ALA A 67 -20.57 -26.08 5.03
C ALA A 67 -21.37 -25.22 6.02
N HIS A 68 -20.71 -24.70 7.06
CA HIS A 68 -21.31 -23.68 7.91
C HIS A 68 -21.09 -22.31 7.24
N PRO A 69 -22.05 -21.37 7.31
CA PRO A 69 -21.82 -19.98 6.92
C PRO A 69 -20.81 -19.35 7.89
N THR A 70 -19.52 -19.46 7.55
CA THR A 70 -18.37 -19.18 8.42
C THR A 70 -18.07 -17.68 8.63
N GLY A 71 -18.99 -16.79 8.27
CA GLY A 71 -18.80 -15.34 8.38
C GLY A 71 -19.30 -14.71 9.68
N HIS A 72 -20.33 -15.27 10.31
CA HIS A 72 -21.07 -14.57 11.38
C HIS A 72 -21.04 -15.24 12.74
N ARG A 73 -20.83 -16.57 12.80
CA ARG A 73 -20.82 -17.36 14.04
C ARG A 73 -19.39 -17.63 14.50
N ARG A 74 -19.11 -17.41 15.79
CA ARG A 74 -17.85 -17.77 16.44
C ARG A 74 -17.85 -19.27 16.69
N LEU A 75 -16.82 -19.95 16.22
CA LEU A 75 -16.57 -21.36 16.48
C LEU A 75 -15.74 -21.51 17.77
N TRP A 76 -15.85 -22.68 18.40
CA TRP A 76 -15.20 -22.99 19.68
C TRP A 76 -13.66 -23.00 19.59
N ASP A 77 -13.13 -23.18 18.37
CA ASP A 77 -11.71 -23.12 18.04
C ASP A 77 -11.18 -21.67 17.86
N GLY A 78 -12.06 -20.68 18.02
CA GLY A 78 -11.73 -19.25 17.89
C GLY A 78 -11.89 -18.67 16.49
N SER A 79 -12.22 -19.48 15.48
CA SER A 79 -12.49 -19.01 14.11
C SER A 79 -13.92 -18.47 13.93
N GLY A 80 -14.19 -17.73 12.85
CA GLY A 80 -15.54 -17.20 12.53
C GLY A 80 -15.81 -15.75 12.97
N GLY A 81 -17.09 -15.36 12.98
CA GLY A 81 -17.56 -13.99 13.27
C GLY A 81 -17.90 -13.73 14.74
N ASN A 82 -18.50 -12.56 15.04
CA ASN A 82 -18.77 -12.11 16.42
C ASN A 82 -20.16 -12.51 16.98
N ASN A 83 -20.86 -13.49 16.40
CA ASN A 83 -22.19 -13.96 16.81
C ASN A 83 -23.35 -12.94 16.76
N HIS A 84 -23.15 -11.69 16.36
CA HIS A 84 -24.22 -10.68 16.39
C HIS A 84 -25.51 -11.09 15.65
N ALA A 85 -25.38 -11.81 14.53
CA ALA A 85 -26.54 -12.24 13.74
C ALA A 85 -27.35 -13.35 14.43
N ILE A 86 -26.69 -14.31 15.10
CA ILE A 86 -27.36 -15.36 15.88
C ILE A 86 -27.95 -14.81 17.19
N GLU A 87 -27.26 -13.87 17.84
CA GLU A 87 -27.78 -13.15 19.02
C GLU A 87 -29.03 -12.34 18.67
N HIS A 88 -29.06 -11.71 17.49
CA HIS A 88 -30.24 -11.00 17.00
C HIS A 88 -31.42 -11.95 16.74
N TYR A 89 -31.17 -13.13 16.16
CA TYR A 89 -32.18 -14.18 16.04
C TYR A 89 -32.70 -14.64 17.41
N GLU A 90 -31.82 -14.84 18.39
CA GLU A 90 -32.23 -15.29 19.72
C GLU A 90 -33.22 -14.31 20.39
N GLN A 91 -33.04 -13.00 20.15
CA GLN A 91 -33.88 -11.93 20.70
C GLN A 91 -35.19 -11.73 19.93
N THR A 92 -35.13 -11.74 18.59
CA THR A 92 -36.27 -11.35 17.74
C THR A 92 -37.08 -12.54 17.22
N LYS A 93 -36.45 -13.72 17.18
CA LYS A 93 -36.97 -14.95 16.55
C LYS A 93 -37.27 -14.79 15.06
N TYR A 94 -36.59 -13.88 14.36
CA TYR A 94 -36.68 -13.75 12.90
C TYR A 94 -35.87 -14.88 12.22
N PRO A 95 -36.54 -15.81 11.52
CA PRO A 95 -35.97 -17.12 11.23
C PRO A 95 -34.95 -17.13 10.07
N LEU A 96 -35.09 -16.20 9.12
CA LEU A 96 -34.32 -16.19 7.88
C LEU A 96 -33.37 -14.99 7.84
N ALA A 97 -32.15 -15.23 7.36
CA ALA A 97 -31.20 -14.18 7.00
C ALA A 97 -30.59 -14.46 5.64
N VAL A 98 -30.52 -13.42 4.79
CA VAL A 98 -29.84 -13.49 3.50
C VAL A 98 -28.45 -12.88 3.63
N LYS A 99 -27.43 -13.53 3.06
CA LYS A 99 -26.06 -13.03 3.09
C LYS A 99 -25.93 -11.83 2.14
N LEU A 100 -25.68 -10.65 2.69
CA LEU A 100 -25.45 -9.44 1.91
C LEU A 100 -24.21 -9.63 1.02
N GLY A 101 -24.39 -9.48 -0.29
CA GLY A 101 -23.36 -9.66 -1.31
C GLY A 101 -23.51 -10.92 -2.16
N THR A 102 -24.33 -11.89 -1.76
CA THR A 102 -24.69 -13.04 -2.61
C THR A 102 -25.96 -12.81 -3.44
N ILE A 103 -26.67 -11.70 -3.22
CA ILE A 103 -27.91 -11.32 -3.93
C ILE A 103 -27.57 -10.91 -5.37
N THR A 104 -28.25 -11.52 -6.35
CA THR A 104 -28.12 -11.20 -7.77
C THR A 104 -29.48 -11.14 -8.46
N ALA A 105 -29.49 -10.78 -9.75
CA ALA A 105 -30.68 -10.87 -10.59
C ALA A 105 -31.25 -12.31 -10.68
N ASP A 106 -30.40 -13.32 -10.47
CA ASP A 106 -30.81 -14.70 -10.23
C ASP A 106 -30.97 -14.93 -8.72
N LEU A 107 -32.22 -15.01 -8.27
CA LEU A 107 -32.57 -15.12 -6.86
C LEU A 107 -32.33 -16.53 -6.29
N GLU A 108 -32.20 -17.54 -7.15
CA GLU A 108 -31.85 -18.91 -6.73
C GLU A 108 -30.38 -19.00 -6.27
N ALA A 109 -29.54 -18.04 -6.67
CA ALA A 109 -28.11 -17.99 -6.33
C ALA A 109 -27.79 -17.24 -5.03
N ALA A 110 -28.80 -16.76 -4.30
CA ALA A 110 -28.61 -16.02 -3.05
C ALA A 110 -28.52 -16.99 -1.85
N ASP A 111 -27.48 -16.81 -1.02
CA ASP A 111 -27.32 -17.60 0.20
C ASP A 111 -28.30 -17.13 1.26
N VAL A 112 -29.36 -17.91 1.49
CA VAL A 112 -30.32 -17.72 2.58
C VAL A 112 -30.08 -18.78 3.65
N PHE A 113 -30.03 -18.35 4.91
CA PHE A 113 -29.81 -19.23 6.07
C PHE A 113 -31.03 -19.22 6.99
N SER A 114 -31.45 -20.41 7.41
CA SER A 114 -32.53 -20.62 8.38
C SER A 114 -31.92 -20.93 9.75
N TYR A 115 -32.06 -20.01 10.69
CA TYR A 115 -31.59 -20.24 12.07
C TYR A 115 -32.33 -21.36 12.82
N PRO A 116 -33.64 -21.59 12.61
CA PRO A 116 -34.33 -22.74 13.20
C PRO A 116 -33.83 -24.09 12.70
N GLU A 117 -33.46 -24.17 11.42
CA GLU A 117 -32.99 -25.40 10.77
C GLU A 117 -31.47 -25.59 10.87
N ASP A 118 -30.74 -24.53 11.25
CA ASP A 118 -29.28 -24.44 11.29
C ASP A 118 -28.65 -24.87 9.95
N ASP A 119 -29.32 -24.53 8.84
CA ASP A 119 -28.94 -24.92 7.49
C ASP A 119 -29.25 -23.81 6.46
N SER A 120 -28.58 -23.91 5.30
CA SER A 120 -28.86 -23.07 4.15
C SER A 120 -30.14 -23.55 3.48
N VAL A 121 -31.06 -22.63 3.21
CA VAL A 121 -32.39 -22.94 2.66
C VAL A 121 -32.64 -22.11 1.43
N GLU A 122 -33.51 -22.59 0.54
CA GLU A 122 -34.04 -21.80 -0.56
C GLU A 122 -35.28 -21.05 -0.09
N ASP A 123 -35.39 -19.76 -0.44
CA ASP A 123 -36.57 -18.95 -0.16
C ASP A 123 -37.34 -18.63 -1.46
N PRO A 124 -38.45 -19.33 -1.74
CA PRO A 124 -39.26 -19.11 -2.94
C PRO A 124 -39.87 -17.70 -3.04
N LEU A 125 -39.92 -16.96 -1.94
CA LEU A 125 -40.50 -15.61 -1.87
C LEU A 125 -39.43 -14.52 -1.67
N LEU A 126 -38.15 -14.85 -1.88
CA LEU A 126 -37.04 -13.94 -1.66
C LEU A 126 -37.21 -12.61 -2.40
N ALA A 127 -37.74 -12.62 -3.63
CA ALA A 127 -38.05 -11.41 -4.39
C ALA A 127 -38.95 -10.43 -3.62
N GLN A 128 -39.99 -10.95 -2.98
CA GLN A 128 -40.97 -10.16 -2.23
C GLN A 128 -40.37 -9.68 -0.92
N HIS A 129 -39.57 -10.52 -0.26
CA HIS A 129 -38.85 -10.15 0.96
C HIS A 129 -37.82 -9.04 0.71
N LEU A 130 -37.05 -9.12 -0.38
CA LEU A 130 -36.10 -8.06 -0.77
C LEU A 130 -36.82 -6.77 -1.17
N SER A 131 -37.93 -6.88 -1.90
CA SER A 131 -38.75 -5.72 -2.26
C SER A 131 -39.36 -5.02 -1.05
N HIS A 132 -39.66 -5.73 0.05
CA HIS A 132 -40.11 -5.13 1.30
C HIS A 132 -39.10 -4.13 1.87
N PHE A 133 -37.80 -4.40 1.69
CA PHE A 133 -36.71 -3.52 2.11
C PHE A 133 -36.30 -2.51 1.04
N GLY A 134 -37.02 -2.44 -0.09
CA GLY A 134 -36.70 -1.54 -1.21
C GLY A 134 -35.46 -1.97 -2.00
N ILE A 135 -35.06 -3.24 -1.91
CA ILE A 135 -33.89 -3.77 -2.61
C ILE A 135 -34.31 -4.25 -4.00
N ASP A 136 -33.95 -3.49 -5.04
CA ASP A 136 -34.14 -3.88 -6.42
C ASP A 136 -33.02 -4.85 -6.87
N PHE A 137 -33.34 -6.15 -6.86
CA PHE A 137 -32.41 -7.21 -7.22
C PHE A 137 -32.07 -7.25 -8.72
N SER A 138 -32.84 -6.58 -9.59
CA SER A 138 -32.63 -6.60 -11.04
C SER A 138 -31.33 -5.90 -11.48
N SER A 139 -30.83 -4.95 -10.67
CA SER A 139 -29.59 -4.20 -10.92
C SER A 139 -28.40 -4.68 -10.07
N LEU A 140 -28.62 -5.59 -9.11
CA LEU A 140 -27.59 -6.09 -8.21
C LEU A 140 -26.75 -7.18 -8.87
N ARG A 141 -25.43 -7.02 -8.76
CA ARG A 141 -24.44 -8.02 -9.17
C ARG A 141 -23.81 -8.63 -7.92
N LYS A 142 -23.52 -9.92 -7.98
CA LYS A 142 -22.84 -10.65 -6.91
C LYS A 142 -21.54 -9.95 -6.51
N THR A 143 -21.45 -9.51 -5.26
CA THR A 143 -20.21 -8.91 -4.70
C THR A 143 -19.43 -9.90 -3.84
N GLU A 144 -20.08 -10.99 -3.40
CA GLU A 144 -19.46 -12.11 -2.69
C GLU A 144 -19.95 -13.45 -3.25
N MET A 145 -19.04 -14.40 -3.47
CA MET A 145 -19.38 -15.76 -3.89
C MET A 145 -20.17 -16.51 -2.81
N THR A 146 -21.08 -17.39 -3.23
CA THR A 146 -21.76 -18.29 -2.28
C THR A 146 -20.77 -19.29 -1.70
N THR A 147 -21.12 -19.93 -0.58
CA THR A 147 -20.23 -20.92 0.05
C THR A 147 -19.96 -22.11 -0.88
N ALA A 148 -20.99 -22.54 -1.64
CA ALA A 148 -20.88 -23.61 -2.63
C ALA A 148 -20.12 -23.16 -3.89
N GLU A 149 -20.37 -21.95 -4.40
CA GLU A 149 -19.61 -21.39 -5.53
C GLU A 149 -18.16 -21.15 -5.17
N ARG A 150 -17.82 -20.77 -3.94
CA ARG A 150 -16.44 -20.57 -3.52
C ARG A 150 -15.65 -21.89 -3.52
N GLU A 151 -16.32 -23.03 -3.29
CA GLU A 151 -15.74 -24.36 -3.44
C GLU A 151 -15.66 -24.81 -4.91
N LEU A 152 -16.58 -24.34 -5.77
CA LEU A 152 -16.66 -24.64 -7.20
C LEU A 152 -15.72 -23.74 -8.05
N ASP A 153 -15.59 -22.46 -7.71
CA ASP A 153 -14.67 -21.46 -8.27
C ASP A 153 -13.21 -21.81 -7.94
N HIS A 154 -12.97 -22.36 -6.75
CA HIS A 154 -11.68 -22.96 -6.40
C HIS A 154 -11.30 -24.16 -7.29
N ASN A 155 -12.30 -24.84 -7.86
CA ASN A 155 -12.12 -26.05 -8.65
C ASN A 155 -12.22 -25.86 -10.17
N THR A 156 -12.85 -24.79 -10.68
CA THR A 156 -13.29 -24.82 -12.09
C THR A 156 -12.84 -23.64 -12.96
N ASN A 157 -13.01 -22.36 -12.62
CA ASN A 157 -12.81 -21.31 -13.62
C ASN A 157 -12.60 -19.91 -13.04
N PHE A 158 -11.35 -19.52 -12.83
CA PHE A 158 -11.02 -18.10 -12.64
C PHE A 158 -10.82 -17.41 -14.02
N ASP A 159 -11.96 -17.10 -14.65
CA ASP A 159 -12.27 -15.89 -15.42
C ASP A 159 -11.35 -15.44 -16.59
N TRP A 160 -11.66 -15.87 -17.83
CA TRP A 160 -11.15 -15.27 -19.08
C TRP A 160 -12.20 -14.46 -19.88
N ASN A 161 -13.49 -14.53 -19.53
CA ASN A 161 -14.56 -13.97 -20.36
C ASN A 161 -14.87 -12.49 -20.10
N ARG A 162 -14.26 -11.88 -19.07
CA ARG A 162 -14.55 -10.49 -18.68
C ARG A 162 -13.59 -9.44 -19.27
N ILE A 163 -12.55 -9.86 -19.98
CA ILE A 163 -11.54 -8.98 -20.60
C ILE A 163 -11.62 -8.97 -22.14
N GLN A 164 -12.30 -9.94 -22.76
CA GLN A 164 -12.48 -9.93 -24.22
C GLN A 164 -13.42 -8.79 -24.64
N GLU A 165 -12.98 -8.02 -25.65
CA GLU A 165 -13.89 -7.16 -26.43
C GLU A 165 -15.07 -8.04 -26.87
N SER A 166 -16.29 -7.65 -26.52
CA SER A 166 -17.50 -8.40 -26.88
C SER A 166 -17.48 -8.79 -28.36
N GLY A 167 -17.40 -10.08 -28.65
CA GLY A 167 -17.53 -10.63 -30.01
C GLY A 167 -16.22 -10.94 -30.76
N LYS A 168 -15.05 -10.92 -30.12
CA LYS A 168 -13.80 -11.43 -30.72
C LYS A 168 -13.09 -12.43 -29.81
N ASP A 169 -12.91 -13.65 -30.31
CA ASP A 169 -12.01 -14.62 -29.70
C ASP A 169 -10.56 -14.15 -29.91
N ALA A 170 -9.88 -13.76 -28.84
CA ALA A 170 -8.47 -13.40 -28.89
C ALA A 170 -7.61 -14.66 -29.12
N GLU A 171 -6.62 -14.58 -30.01
CA GLU A 171 -5.69 -15.69 -30.24
C GLU A 171 -4.82 -15.93 -29.00
N PRO A 172 -4.80 -17.16 -28.44
CA PRO A 172 -3.94 -17.48 -27.31
C PRO A 172 -2.46 -17.39 -27.70
N LEU A 173 -1.69 -16.62 -26.91
CA LEU A 173 -0.25 -16.48 -27.08
C LEU A 173 0.52 -17.38 -26.10
N TYR A 174 1.63 -17.93 -26.57
CA TYR A 174 2.49 -18.84 -25.80
C TYR A 174 3.97 -18.49 -25.99
N GLY A 175 4.80 -18.88 -25.01
CA GLY A 175 6.25 -18.76 -25.08
C GLY A 175 6.86 -17.72 -24.14
N PRO A 176 8.15 -17.39 -24.32
CA PRO A 176 8.88 -16.44 -23.47
C PRO A 176 8.16 -15.09 -23.35
N GLY A 177 7.90 -14.65 -22.12
CA GLY A 177 7.20 -13.38 -21.84
C GLY A 177 5.68 -13.43 -21.95
N TYR A 178 5.08 -14.56 -22.36
CA TYR A 178 3.63 -14.74 -22.49
C TYR A 178 3.06 -15.65 -21.39
N THR A 179 3.67 -15.65 -20.21
CA THR A 179 3.25 -16.53 -19.10
C THR A 179 2.22 -15.83 -18.22
N GLY A 180 1.06 -16.46 -18.04
CA GLY A 180 -0.01 -16.01 -17.15
C GLY A 180 0.32 -16.20 -15.67
N LEU A 181 -0.25 -15.36 -14.82
CA LEU A 181 -0.17 -15.47 -13.37
C LEU A 181 -1.51 -15.94 -12.81
N VAL A 182 -1.50 -17.06 -12.09
CA VAL A 182 -2.69 -17.65 -11.48
C VAL A 182 -3.17 -16.77 -10.33
N ASN A 183 -4.47 -16.47 -10.30
CA ASN A 183 -5.05 -15.65 -9.26
C ASN A 183 -5.07 -16.37 -7.90
N LEU A 184 -4.57 -15.71 -6.87
CA LEU A 184 -4.51 -16.19 -5.48
C LEU A 184 -5.71 -15.73 -4.62
N GLY A 185 -6.75 -15.19 -5.25
CA GLY A 185 -7.84 -14.46 -4.60
C GLY A 185 -7.55 -12.97 -4.55
N ASN A 186 -8.32 -12.17 -5.29
CA ASN A 186 -8.19 -10.71 -5.42
C ASN A 186 -6.78 -10.20 -5.77
N SER A 187 -5.95 -11.02 -6.41
CA SER A 187 -4.53 -10.71 -6.67
C SER A 187 -4.24 -10.08 -8.05
N CYS A 188 -5.29 -9.66 -8.76
CA CYS A 188 -5.19 -9.09 -10.10
C CYS A 188 -4.36 -7.80 -10.17
N TYR A 189 -4.39 -6.97 -9.11
CA TYR A 189 -3.54 -5.78 -9.01
C TYR A 189 -2.05 -6.14 -9.08
N MET A 190 -1.64 -7.16 -8.31
CA MET A 190 -0.27 -7.66 -8.28
C MET A 190 0.11 -8.27 -9.63
N ALA A 191 -0.75 -9.12 -10.19
CA ALA A 191 -0.49 -9.74 -11.49
C ALA A 191 -0.29 -8.68 -12.58
N SER A 192 -1.16 -7.67 -12.64
CA SER A 192 -1.09 -6.58 -13.63
C SER A 192 0.20 -5.78 -13.50
N VAL A 193 0.57 -5.39 -12.27
CA VAL A 193 1.83 -4.67 -12.03
C VAL A 193 3.02 -5.53 -12.43
N MET A 194 3.12 -6.78 -11.95
CA MET A 194 4.28 -7.63 -12.23
C MET A 194 4.47 -7.92 -13.73
N GLN A 195 3.39 -8.06 -14.51
CA GLN A 195 3.45 -8.22 -15.97
C GLN A 195 4.08 -7.00 -16.64
N VAL A 196 3.70 -5.78 -16.24
CA VAL A 196 4.31 -4.54 -16.75
C VAL A 196 5.76 -4.44 -16.33
N MET A 197 6.06 -4.69 -15.04
CA MET A 197 7.43 -4.58 -14.51
C MET A 197 8.40 -5.48 -15.27
N PHE A 198 8.07 -6.77 -15.45
CA PHE A 198 8.91 -7.71 -16.21
C PHE A 198 8.82 -7.58 -17.72
N SER A 199 8.09 -6.58 -18.24
CA SER A 199 8.17 -6.17 -19.64
C SER A 199 9.18 -5.02 -19.85
N THR A 200 9.69 -4.42 -18.76
CA THR A 200 10.70 -3.35 -18.83
C THR A 200 12.12 -3.91 -18.82
N HIS A 201 13.00 -3.31 -19.63
CA HIS A 201 14.40 -3.76 -19.73
C HIS A 201 15.16 -3.75 -18.39
N PRO A 202 15.01 -2.75 -17.49
CA PRO A 202 15.75 -2.76 -16.22
C PRO A 202 15.44 -3.97 -15.33
N PHE A 203 14.17 -4.37 -15.22
CA PHE A 203 13.76 -5.54 -14.44
C PHE A 203 14.19 -6.85 -15.09
N ILE A 204 14.03 -6.97 -16.40
CA ILE A 204 14.49 -8.14 -17.17
C ILE A 204 16.01 -8.30 -16.99
N SER A 205 16.77 -7.22 -17.18
CA SER A 205 18.22 -7.28 -17.10
C SER A 205 18.68 -7.64 -15.68
N ARG A 206 18.08 -7.05 -14.64
CA ARG A 206 18.45 -7.27 -13.24
C ARG A 206 18.12 -8.66 -12.71
N TYR A 207 16.92 -9.17 -12.99
CA TYR A 207 16.38 -10.39 -12.36
C TYR A 207 16.34 -11.61 -13.28
N PHE A 208 16.61 -11.45 -14.58
CA PHE A 208 16.61 -12.56 -15.54
C PHE A 208 17.95 -12.69 -16.29
N GLU A 209 18.46 -11.64 -16.94
CA GLU A 209 19.67 -11.73 -17.77
C GLU A 209 20.96 -11.78 -16.94
N LYS A 210 21.14 -10.82 -16.02
CA LYS A 210 22.35 -10.69 -15.19
C LYS A 210 22.32 -11.61 -13.98
N GLN A 211 21.15 -12.14 -13.62
CA GLN A 211 20.95 -12.96 -12.44
C GLN A 211 20.33 -14.31 -12.81
N SER A 212 21.15 -15.37 -12.70
CA SER A 212 20.65 -16.74 -12.80
C SER A 212 20.00 -17.17 -11.49
N LEU A 213 19.04 -18.11 -11.57
CA LEU A 213 18.46 -18.74 -10.38
C LEU A 213 19.54 -19.31 -9.45
N LYS A 214 20.58 -19.96 -10.00
CA LYS A 214 21.69 -20.52 -9.21
C LYS A 214 22.46 -19.44 -8.45
N ALA A 215 22.72 -18.29 -9.08
CA ALA A 215 23.44 -17.19 -8.46
C ALA A 215 22.61 -16.52 -7.35
N ALA A 216 21.34 -16.21 -7.62
CA ALA A 216 20.42 -15.65 -6.61
C ALA A 216 20.29 -16.58 -5.39
N PHE A 217 20.16 -17.88 -5.65
CA PHE A 217 20.06 -18.89 -4.62
C PHE A 217 21.37 -19.01 -3.81
N ALA A 218 22.55 -18.89 -4.44
CA ALA A 218 23.85 -18.89 -3.75
C ALA A 218 24.03 -17.72 -2.78
N THR A 219 23.46 -16.56 -3.09
CA THR A 219 23.51 -15.33 -2.28
C THR A 219 22.41 -15.23 -1.22
N SER A 220 21.36 -16.04 -1.36
CA SER A 220 20.21 -16.02 -0.45
C SER A 220 20.60 -16.43 0.99
N PRO A 221 19.91 -15.88 2.01
CA PRO A 221 19.97 -16.38 3.38
C PRO A 221 19.54 -17.85 3.48
N ALA A 222 19.70 -18.44 4.67
CA ALA A 222 19.42 -19.85 4.94
C ALA A 222 18.00 -20.30 4.54
N ASP A 223 17.03 -19.38 4.54
CA ASP A 223 15.69 -19.58 3.99
C ASP A 223 15.44 -18.69 2.77
N PRO A 224 15.56 -19.24 1.55
CA PRO A 224 15.30 -18.52 0.30
C PRO A 224 13.83 -18.19 0.04
N THR A 225 12.91 -18.77 0.81
CA THR A 225 11.48 -18.45 0.70
C THR A 225 11.14 -17.08 1.28
N LEU A 226 12.04 -16.52 2.10
CA LEU A 226 11.90 -15.21 2.72
C LEU A 226 12.73 -14.11 2.03
N ASP A 227 13.56 -14.48 1.05
CA ASP A 227 14.40 -13.54 0.32
C ASP A 227 13.66 -12.93 -0.88
N LEU A 228 13.41 -11.62 -0.84
CA LEU A 228 12.73 -10.90 -1.91
C LEU A 228 13.50 -10.99 -3.23
N ASN A 229 14.83 -10.89 -3.20
CA ASN A 229 15.65 -10.96 -4.41
C ASN A 229 15.55 -12.35 -5.05
N MET A 230 15.58 -13.43 -4.27
CA MET A 230 15.32 -14.78 -4.77
C MET A 230 13.90 -14.92 -5.32
N GLN A 231 12.88 -14.44 -4.62
CA GLN A 231 11.49 -14.56 -5.09
C GLN A 231 11.22 -13.73 -6.36
N MET A 232 11.83 -12.56 -6.50
CA MET A 232 11.80 -11.74 -7.72
C MET A 232 12.51 -12.44 -8.88
N THR A 233 13.70 -12.99 -8.65
CA THR A 233 14.44 -13.77 -9.66
C THR A 233 13.66 -15.01 -10.07
N LYS A 234 13.07 -15.73 -9.09
CA LYS A 234 12.21 -16.88 -9.33
C LYS A 234 11.09 -16.46 -10.27
N LEU A 235 10.31 -15.45 -9.89
CA LEU A 235 9.18 -14.96 -10.67
C LEU A 235 9.59 -14.52 -12.09
N ALA A 236 10.68 -13.77 -12.24
CA ALA A 236 11.21 -13.33 -13.53
C ALA A 236 11.52 -14.51 -14.46
N HIS A 237 12.26 -15.51 -13.97
CA HIS A 237 12.57 -16.73 -14.73
C HIS A 237 11.32 -17.51 -15.08
N GLY A 238 10.34 -17.56 -14.18
CA GLY A 238 9.05 -18.15 -14.47
C GLY A 238 8.37 -17.45 -15.65
N MET A 239 8.25 -16.12 -15.59
CA MET A 239 7.50 -15.33 -16.57
C MET A 239 8.20 -15.27 -17.94
N LEU A 240 9.52 -15.16 -17.94
CA LEU A 240 10.32 -14.85 -19.14
C LEU A 240 10.93 -16.08 -19.82
N SER A 241 11.06 -17.23 -19.15
CA SER A 241 11.67 -18.42 -19.76
C SER A 241 10.79 -19.12 -20.80
N GLY A 242 9.47 -18.92 -20.75
CA GLY A 242 8.49 -19.63 -21.58
C GLY A 242 8.19 -21.07 -21.12
N LYS A 243 8.86 -21.57 -20.07
CA LYS A 243 8.66 -22.93 -19.54
C LYS A 243 7.22 -23.20 -19.10
N TYR A 244 6.53 -22.17 -18.60
CA TYR A 244 5.18 -22.24 -18.04
C TYR A 244 4.10 -21.69 -18.99
N SER A 245 4.49 -21.36 -20.23
CA SER A 245 3.62 -20.84 -21.28
C SER A 245 3.67 -21.77 -22.48
N VAL A 246 3.19 -23.00 -22.28
CA VAL A 246 3.14 -24.07 -23.30
C VAL A 246 1.68 -24.38 -23.61
N PRO A 247 1.31 -24.59 -24.89
CA PRO A 247 -0.06 -24.94 -25.26
C PRO A 247 -0.47 -26.29 -24.67
N ASN A 248 -1.56 -26.29 -23.89
CA ASN A 248 -2.25 -27.49 -23.40
C ASN A 248 -3.74 -27.45 -23.80
N LYS A 249 -4.43 -28.59 -23.72
CA LYS A 249 -5.87 -28.73 -24.06
C LYS A 249 -6.79 -27.80 -23.25
N GLU A 250 -6.35 -27.35 -22.08
CA GLU A 250 -7.09 -26.48 -21.16
C GLU A 250 -6.52 -25.05 -21.09
N GLY A 251 -5.60 -24.69 -21.99
CA GLY A 251 -4.93 -23.38 -22.00
C GLY A 251 -3.49 -23.44 -21.48
N GLN A 252 -2.98 -22.35 -20.90
CA GLN A 252 -1.68 -22.32 -20.23
C GLN A 252 -1.83 -22.56 -18.72
N GLU A 253 -0.92 -23.34 -18.14
CA GLU A 253 -0.90 -23.61 -16.68
C GLU A 253 -0.52 -22.36 -15.87
N GLY A 254 0.35 -21.51 -16.42
CA GLY A 254 0.79 -20.27 -15.78
C GLY A 254 1.64 -20.50 -14.53
N ILE A 255 1.81 -19.45 -13.73
CA ILE A 255 2.59 -19.48 -12.48
C ILE A 255 1.74 -19.01 -11.32
N CYS A 256 1.89 -19.67 -10.18
CA CYS A 256 1.21 -19.33 -8.94
C CYS A 256 2.18 -18.61 -7.98
N PRO A 257 2.19 -17.25 -7.91
CA PRO A 257 3.23 -16.49 -7.21
C PRO A 257 2.99 -16.41 -5.69
N ARG A 258 2.68 -17.53 -5.02
CA ARG A 258 2.35 -17.57 -3.57
C ARG A 258 3.53 -17.17 -2.68
N MET A 259 4.71 -17.71 -2.96
CA MET A 259 5.92 -17.37 -2.21
C MET A 259 6.27 -15.90 -2.36
N PHE A 260 6.23 -15.38 -3.59
CA PHE A 260 6.44 -13.96 -3.85
C PHE A 260 5.42 -13.09 -3.07
N LYS A 261 4.11 -13.38 -3.17
CA LYS A 261 3.07 -12.66 -2.42
C LYS A 261 3.37 -12.66 -0.92
N THR A 262 3.79 -13.81 -0.38
CA THR A 262 4.10 -13.91 1.06
C THR A 262 5.22 -12.95 1.46
N VAL A 263 6.31 -12.89 0.68
CA VAL A 263 7.47 -12.05 1.01
C VAL A 263 7.14 -10.58 0.84
N ILE A 264 6.60 -10.19 -0.32
CA ILE A 264 6.32 -8.77 -0.61
C ILE A 264 5.27 -8.19 0.34
N ALA A 265 4.34 -9.02 0.83
CA ALA A 265 3.26 -8.60 1.72
C ALA A 265 3.55 -8.76 3.22
N ALA A 266 4.66 -9.41 3.62
CA ALA A 266 4.88 -9.90 4.99
C ALA A 266 4.71 -8.85 6.10
N LYS A 267 4.99 -7.57 5.79
CA LYS A 267 4.94 -6.46 6.75
C LYS A 267 3.91 -5.39 6.40
N HIS A 268 3.06 -5.62 5.39
CA HIS A 268 2.10 -4.63 4.93
C HIS A 268 0.66 -5.01 5.35
N PRO A 269 -0.05 -4.17 6.14
CA PRO A 269 -1.39 -4.48 6.63
C PRO A 269 -2.39 -4.80 5.51
N GLU A 270 -2.38 -4.02 4.43
CA GLU A 270 -3.29 -4.21 3.30
C GLU A 270 -2.92 -5.42 2.42
N PHE A 271 -1.67 -5.51 1.94
CA PHE A 271 -1.26 -6.58 1.03
C PHE A 271 -1.16 -7.96 1.68
N SER A 272 -0.99 -8.03 3.01
CA SER A 272 -1.02 -9.31 3.74
C SER A 272 -2.43 -9.94 3.77
N SER A 273 -3.46 -9.13 3.54
CA SER A 273 -4.83 -9.59 3.41
C SER A 273 -5.11 -10.26 2.05
N MET A 274 -6.28 -10.89 1.94
CA MET A 274 -6.81 -11.42 0.68
C MET A 274 -7.86 -10.48 0.04
N ARG A 275 -7.86 -9.19 0.42
CA ARG A 275 -8.79 -8.18 -0.11
C ARG A 275 -8.31 -7.64 -1.46
N GLN A 276 -9.22 -7.00 -2.17
CA GLN A 276 -8.89 -6.20 -3.35
C GLN A 276 -8.07 -4.98 -2.93
N GLN A 277 -7.07 -4.63 -3.74
CA GLN A 277 -6.15 -3.52 -3.46
C GLN A 277 -5.90 -2.70 -4.71
N ASP A 278 -5.44 -1.46 -4.52
CA ASP A 278 -5.09 -0.56 -5.61
C ASP A 278 -3.75 -0.93 -6.25
N ALA A 279 -3.66 -0.82 -7.58
CA ALA A 279 -2.48 -1.18 -8.33
C ALA A 279 -1.33 -0.18 -8.17
N LEU A 280 -1.63 1.13 -8.00
CA LEU A 280 -0.61 2.13 -7.73
C LEU A 280 0.02 1.90 -6.37
N ASP A 281 -0.79 1.67 -5.34
CA ASP A 281 -0.28 1.46 -3.98
C ASP A 281 0.66 0.25 -3.95
N PHE A 282 0.28 -0.84 -4.63
CA PHE A 282 1.15 -2.00 -4.77
C PHE A 282 2.41 -1.70 -5.60
N PHE A 283 2.30 -0.93 -6.67
CA PHE A 283 3.45 -0.51 -7.47
C PHE A 283 4.44 0.31 -6.65
N LEU A 284 3.98 1.32 -5.91
CA LEU A 284 4.83 2.14 -5.03
C LEU A 284 5.48 1.30 -3.94
N HIS A 285 4.70 0.45 -3.27
CA HIS A 285 5.23 -0.49 -2.28
C HIS A 285 6.29 -1.42 -2.88
N LEU A 286 6.07 -1.94 -4.09
CA LEU A 286 7.06 -2.75 -4.79
C LEU A 286 8.35 -1.96 -5.06
N ILE A 287 8.26 -0.72 -5.51
CA ILE A 287 9.43 0.13 -5.74
C ILE A 287 10.19 0.35 -4.44
N ASP A 288 9.51 0.74 -3.37
CA ASP A 288 10.12 0.97 -2.06
C ASP A 288 10.83 -0.28 -1.54
N GLN A 289 10.22 -1.47 -1.70
CA GLN A 289 10.84 -2.73 -1.30
C GLN A 289 12.06 -3.10 -2.16
N VAL A 290 12.03 -2.82 -3.46
CA VAL A 290 13.17 -3.04 -4.36
C VAL A 290 14.31 -2.08 -4.04
N ASP A 291 14.01 -0.81 -3.75
CA ASP A 291 14.99 0.20 -3.35
C ASP A 291 15.65 -0.15 -2.02
N GLN A 292 14.86 -0.52 -1.01
CA GLN A 292 15.36 -0.97 0.29
C GLN A 292 16.22 -2.24 0.19
N ALA A 293 15.93 -3.12 -0.78
CA ALA A 293 16.72 -4.34 -1.00
C ALA A 293 18.03 -4.11 -1.78
N ASN A 294 18.24 -2.94 -2.38
CA ASN A 294 19.45 -2.61 -3.15
C ASN A 294 20.11 -1.27 -2.72
N PRO A 295 20.44 -1.09 -1.43
CA PRO A 295 21.01 0.16 -0.95
C PRO A 295 22.44 0.37 -1.49
N GLY A 296 22.72 1.56 -2.02
CA GLY A 296 24.07 2.00 -2.41
C GLY A 296 24.63 1.42 -3.73
N ASN A 297 23.89 0.58 -4.45
CA ASN A 297 24.34 -0.01 -5.71
C ASN A 297 23.52 0.50 -6.91
N HIS A 298 23.80 1.73 -7.34
CA HIS A 298 23.07 2.43 -8.40
C HIS A 298 23.09 1.70 -9.76
N GLU A 299 24.02 0.77 -10.01
CA GLU A 299 24.07 -0.04 -11.24
C GLU A 299 23.07 -1.22 -11.27
N LEU A 300 22.57 -1.63 -10.09
CA LEU A 300 21.64 -2.75 -9.93
C LEU A 300 20.22 -2.32 -9.56
N ASN A 301 20.01 -1.03 -9.29
CA ASN A 301 18.67 -0.50 -9.09
C ASN A 301 18.01 -0.27 -10.47
N PRO A 302 16.90 -0.95 -10.80
CA PRO A 302 16.18 -0.74 -12.05
C PRO A 302 15.58 0.67 -12.17
N PHE A 303 15.56 1.44 -11.08
CA PHE A 303 15.11 2.82 -11.02
C PHE A 303 16.27 3.75 -10.64
N THR A 304 16.97 4.29 -11.64
CA THR A 304 17.79 5.47 -11.44
C THR A 304 16.92 6.72 -11.57
N GLY A 305 16.46 7.24 -10.43
CA GLY A 305 16.02 8.63 -10.31
C GLY A 305 14.52 8.85 -10.18
N ILE A 306 14.02 8.82 -8.95
CA ILE A 306 12.86 9.62 -8.52
C ILE A 306 13.23 10.26 -7.18
N PRO A 307 13.47 11.58 -7.08
CA PRO A 307 13.54 12.24 -5.79
C PRO A 307 12.12 12.32 -5.22
N LEU A 308 11.79 11.38 -4.33
CA LEU A 308 10.47 11.22 -3.72
C LEU A 308 10.22 12.16 -2.52
N HIS A 309 10.76 13.39 -2.55
CA HIS A 309 10.66 14.34 -1.42
C HIS A 309 9.85 15.61 -1.67
N GLU A 310 9.16 15.77 -2.81
CA GLU A 310 8.21 16.88 -3.01
C GLU A 310 6.97 16.45 -3.82
N ALA A 311 6.01 15.82 -3.14
CA ALA A 311 4.68 15.62 -3.68
C ALA A 311 3.61 16.08 -2.69
N THR A 312 3.29 17.37 -2.74
CA THR A 312 2.06 17.92 -2.18
C THR A 312 1.38 18.82 -3.21
N ASN A 313 0.14 18.49 -3.56
CA ASN A 313 -0.89 19.53 -3.60
C ASN A 313 -2.29 18.95 -3.38
N LYS A 314 -2.99 19.52 -2.39
CA LYS A 314 -4.35 19.17 -1.94
C LYS A 314 -5.38 20.24 -2.38
N GLU A 315 -5.02 21.12 -3.31
CA GLU A 315 -5.83 22.30 -3.69
C GLU A 315 -6.49 22.23 -5.07
N GLN A 316 -6.18 21.22 -5.88
CA GLN A 316 -6.83 20.99 -7.19
C GLN A 316 -8.33 20.64 -7.10
N LEU A 317 -8.85 20.42 -5.89
CA LEU A 317 -10.26 20.11 -5.63
C LEU A 317 -11.17 21.36 -5.65
N LYS A 318 -10.63 22.56 -5.41
CA LYS A 318 -11.44 23.80 -5.34
C LYS A 318 -11.83 24.34 -6.72
N VAL A 319 -10.93 24.26 -7.69
CA VAL A 319 -11.11 24.88 -9.02
C VAL A 319 -12.09 24.11 -9.91
N PHE A 320 -12.26 22.80 -9.68
CA PHE A 320 -13.22 21.97 -10.41
C PHE A 320 -14.69 22.24 -9.97
N HIS A 321 -14.91 22.67 -8.73
CA HIS A 321 -16.24 22.89 -8.16
C HIS A 321 -16.93 24.15 -8.74
N GLU A 322 -16.17 25.18 -9.11
CA GLU A 322 -16.73 26.44 -9.62
C GLU A 322 -17.20 26.33 -11.07
N LYS A 323 -16.59 25.45 -11.87
CA LYS A 323 -16.96 25.24 -13.29
C LYS A 323 -18.15 24.30 -13.49
N LYS A 324 -18.39 23.38 -12.56
CA LYS A 324 -19.46 22.37 -12.67
C LYS A 324 -20.84 22.90 -12.23
N ALA A 325 -20.87 23.85 -11.28
CA ALA A 325 -22.11 24.49 -10.82
C ALA A 325 -22.91 25.22 -11.94
N ALA A 326 -22.25 25.57 -13.05
CA ALA A 326 -22.89 26.22 -14.20
C ALA A 326 -23.58 25.25 -15.18
N MET A 327 -23.29 23.94 -15.11
CA MET A 327 -23.74 22.96 -16.12
C MET A 327 -24.83 22.00 -15.62
N ASP A 328 -25.07 21.90 -14.32
CA ASP A 328 -26.02 20.95 -13.72
C ASP A 328 -27.49 21.45 -13.64
N LEU A 329 -27.87 22.49 -14.40
CA LEU A 329 -29.21 23.09 -14.37
C LEU A 329 -30.30 22.39 -15.23
N ASP A 330 -29.94 21.40 -16.07
CA ASP A 330 -30.86 20.88 -17.11
C ASP A 330 -31.33 19.41 -16.91
N GLY A 331 -31.31 18.94 -15.66
CA GLY A 331 -31.79 17.63 -15.16
C GLY A 331 -32.58 16.71 -16.11
N LYS A 332 -31.87 15.84 -16.86
CA LYS A 332 -32.43 14.64 -17.51
C LYS A 332 -31.47 13.45 -17.40
N GLU A 333 -31.94 12.35 -16.84
CA GLU A 333 -31.27 11.04 -16.85
C GLU A 333 -31.57 10.25 -18.13
N VAL A 334 -30.56 9.51 -18.63
CA VAL A 334 -30.63 8.66 -19.84
C VAL A 334 -30.30 7.21 -19.46
N SER A 335 -30.98 6.27 -20.12
CA SER A 335 -30.93 4.82 -19.89
C SER A 335 -29.60 4.13 -20.23
N ASN A 336 -29.33 3.00 -19.55
CA ASN A 336 -28.06 2.24 -19.48
C ASN A 336 -27.48 1.66 -20.80
N GLU A 337 -28.15 1.79 -21.94
CA GLU A 337 -27.67 1.27 -23.24
C GLU A 337 -26.88 2.31 -24.05
N GLU A 338 -26.77 3.52 -23.51
CA GLU A 338 -26.13 4.67 -24.15
C GLU A 338 -25.14 5.35 -23.18
N ILE A 339 -24.34 4.56 -22.44
CA ILE A 339 -23.32 5.12 -21.54
C ILE A 339 -22.21 5.79 -22.38
N VAL A 340 -22.43 7.07 -22.70
CA VAL A 340 -21.44 7.94 -23.32
C VAL A 340 -20.44 8.33 -22.23
N ARG A 341 -19.33 7.60 -22.15
CA ARG A 341 -18.21 7.96 -21.29
C ARG A 341 -17.57 9.25 -21.83
N PRO A 342 -17.33 10.27 -20.99
CA PRO A 342 -16.56 11.44 -21.40
C PRO A 342 -15.19 11.00 -21.91
N ARG A 343 -14.82 11.46 -23.11
CA ARG A 343 -13.51 11.21 -23.72
C ARG A 343 -12.62 12.41 -23.48
N VAL A 344 -11.48 12.20 -22.84
CA VAL A 344 -10.49 13.24 -22.55
C VAL A 344 -9.17 12.87 -23.23
N PRO A 345 -8.66 13.69 -24.16
CA PRO A 345 -7.32 13.48 -24.73
C PRO A 345 -6.25 13.58 -23.64
N LEU A 346 -5.25 12.70 -23.69
CA LEU A 346 -4.14 12.74 -22.74
C LEU A 346 -3.39 14.08 -22.77
N GLU A 347 -3.29 14.73 -23.93
CA GLU A 347 -2.67 16.05 -24.10
C GLU A 347 -3.37 17.10 -23.23
N ALA A 348 -4.71 17.02 -23.09
CA ALA A 348 -5.45 17.92 -22.24
C ALA A 348 -5.13 17.70 -20.75
N CYS A 349 -4.93 16.44 -20.34
CA CYS A 349 -4.49 16.11 -18.98
C CYS A 349 -3.06 16.62 -18.72
N LEU A 350 -2.14 16.45 -19.67
CA LEU A 350 -0.76 16.93 -19.56
C LEU A 350 -0.69 18.46 -19.54
N ALA A 351 -1.47 19.13 -20.38
CA ALA A 351 -1.56 20.59 -20.38
C ALA A 351 -2.10 21.13 -19.05
N SER A 352 -3.09 20.46 -18.45
CA SER A 352 -3.59 20.80 -17.12
C SER A 352 -2.55 20.59 -16.03
N PHE A 353 -1.64 19.62 -16.17
CA PHE A 353 -0.56 19.38 -15.22
C PHE A 353 0.53 20.45 -15.31
N SER A 354 0.92 20.87 -16.51
CA SER A 354 1.93 21.93 -16.71
C SER A 354 1.37 23.36 -16.62
N GLY A 355 0.04 23.50 -16.49
CA GLY A 355 -0.63 24.79 -16.44
C GLY A 355 -0.25 25.61 -15.21
N ALA A 356 -0.38 26.92 -15.32
CA ALA A 356 -0.25 27.82 -14.18
C ALA A 356 -1.42 27.61 -13.21
N GLU A 357 -1.09 27.31 -11.95
CA GLU A 357 -2.03 27.15 -10.84
C GLU A 357 -1.89 28.36 -9.91
N GLU A 358 -2.99 29.04 -9.62
CA GLU A 358 -3.02 30.10 -8.62
C GLU A 358 -3.07 29.50 -7.21
N VAL A 359 -2.13 29.91 -6.37
CA VAL A 359 -2.04 29.51 -4.95
C VAL A 359 -2.40 30.74 -4.12
N PRO A 360 -3.66 30.85 -3.64
CA PRO A 360 -4.07 31.93 -2.77
C PRO A 360 -3.41 31.80 -1.39
N ASP A 361 -3.37 32.89 -0.63
CA ASP A 361 -2.82 32.95 0.74
C ASP A 361 -1.34 32.54 0.89
N PHE A 362 -0.56 32.61 -0.18
CA PHE A 362 0.89 32.39 -0.16
C PHE A 362 1.62 33.52 0.55
N TYR A 363 2.48 33.20 1.52
CA TYR A 363 3.29 34.20 2.21
C TYR A 363 4.55 34.53 1.41
N SER A 364 4.69 35.79 0.98
CA SER A 364 5.86 36.26 0.22
C SER A 364 6.87 36.94 1.15
N THR A 365 8.09 36.42 1.20
CA THR A 365 9.21 37.00 1.98
C THR A 365 9.66 38.36 1.43
N ALA A 366 9.46 38.63 0.14
CA ALA A 366 9.75 39.92 -0.46
C ALA A 366 8.76 41.02 -0.03
N LEU A 367 7.48 40.65 0.16
CA LEU A 367 6.41 41.57 0.56
C LEU A 367 6.17 41.59 2.07
N ASN A 368 6.70 40.59 2.80
CA ASN A 368 6.44 40.32 4.20
C ASN A 368 4.93 40.23 4.52
N SER A 369 4.13 39.70 3.58
CA SER A 369 2.68 39.59 3.68
C SER A 369 2.14 38.41 2.85
N LYS A 370 0.88 38.02 3.11
CA LYS A 370 0.16 37.06 2.26
C LYS A 370 -0.24 37.70 0.93
N THR A 371 -0.13 36.93 -0.13
CA THR A 371 -0.44 37.29 -1.52
C THR A 371 -0.85 36.03 -2.30
N THR A 372 -1.13 36.17 -3.59
CA THR A 372 -1.35 35.03 -4.50
C THR A 372 -0.03 34.69 -5.21
N ALA A 373 0.37 33.42 -5.17
CA ALA A 373 1.48 32.91 -5.98
C ALA A 373 0.96 32.19 -7.23
N ILE A 374 1.79 32.15 -8.26
CA ILE A 374 1.53 31.35 -9.46
C ILE A 374 2.53 30.20 -9.48
N LYS A 375 2.02 28.97 -9.37
CA LYS A 375 2.80 27.74 -9.41
C LYS A 375 2.73 27.14 -10.81
N THR A 376 3.88 26.74 -11.34
CA THR A 376 3.98 25.96 -12.58
C THR A 376 4.84 24.73 -12.32
N ALA A 377 4.41 23.58 -12.84
CA ALA A 377 5.15 22.32 -12.73
C ALA A 377 5.79 21.97 -14.08
N GLY A 378 7.03 21.48 -14.05
CA GLY A 378 7.75 21.04 -15.23
C GLY A 378 8.79 19.99 -14.91
N PHE A 379 9.20 19.24 -15.92
CA PHE A 379 10.18 18.15 -15.78
C PHE A 379 11.60 18.70 -15.82
N LYS A 380 12.40 18.45 -14.78
CA LYS A 380 13.84 18.72 -14.81
C LYS A 380 14.58 17.69 -15.69
N THR A 381 14.20 16.43 -15.56
CA THR A 381 14.72 15.29 -16.32
C THR A 381 13.55 14.43 -16.82
N PHE A 382 13.74 13.70 -17.92
CA PHE A 382 12.77 12.73 -18.39
C PHE A 382 13.30 11.32 -18.12
N PRO A 383 12.50 10.44 -17.49
CA PRO A 383 12.89 9.05 -17.27
C PRO A 383 12.75 8.23 -18.57
N ASP A 384 13.45 7.10 -18.64
CA ASP A 384 13.30 6.15 -19.75
C ASP A 384 11.90 5.52 -19.81
N TYR A 385 11.28 5.32 -18.64
CA TYR A 385 9.89 4.88 -18.48
C TYR A 385 9.12 5.92 -17.68
N LEU A 386 8.12 6.55 -18.31
CA LEU A 386 7.23 7.50 -17.65
C LEU A 386 5.94 6.80 -17.20
N VAL A 387 5.71 6.72 -15.90
CA VAL A 387 4.48 6.16 -15.32
C VAL A 387 3.45 7.28 -15.10
N LEU A 388 2.28 7.15 -15.70
CA LEU A 388 1.20 8.13 -15.60
C LEU A 388 0.03 7.54 -14.81
N GLN A 389 -0.21 8.06 -13.60
CA GLN A 389 -1.40 7.73 -12.83
C GLN A 389 -2.56 8.66 -13.21
N MET A 390 -3.63 8.09 -13.74
CA MET A 390 -4.85 8.83 -14.02
C MET A 390 -5.68 8.97 -12.73
N ARG A 391 -5.77 10.18 -12.19
CA ARG A 391 -6.54 10.50 -10.97
C ARG A 391 -8.06 10.50 -11.24
N LYS A 392 -8.61 9.33 -11.53
CA LYS A 392 -10.04 9.12 -11.84
C LYS A 392 -10.89 8.94 -10.59
N PHE A 393 -10.69 9.75 -9.56
CA PHE A 393 -11.46 9.68 -8.32
C PHE A 393 -11.81 11.09 -7.84
N VAL A 394 -13.04 11.26 -7.37
CA VAL A 394 -13.55 12.50 -6.77
C VAL A 394 -14.25 12.19 -5.47
N MET A 395 -14.19 13.12 -4.52
CA MET A 395 -14.92 13.01 -3.26
C MET A 395 -16.32 13.59 -3.44
N GLU A 396 -17.36 12.78 -3.27
CA GLU A 396 -18.74 13.26 -3.24
C GLU A 396 -19.13 13.77 -1.85
N ALA A 397 -20.33 14.37 -1.76
CA ALA A 397 -20.91 14.79 -0.49
C ALA A 397 -20.96 13.60 0.49
N GLY A 398 -20.52 13.84 1.73
CA GLY A 398 -20.37 12.78 2.73
C GLY A 398 -19.01 12.07 2.73
N TRP A 399 -18.02 12.59 2.00
CA TRP A 399 -16.65 12.06 1.95
C TRP A 399 -16.57 10.64 1.37
N VAL A 400 -17.49 10.30 0.46
CA VAL A 400 -17.48 9.02 -0.24
C VAL A 400 -16.66 9.16 -1.53
N PRO A 401 -15.59 8.36 -1.73
CA PRO A 401 -14.81 8.40 -2.96
C PRO A 401 -15.61 7.76 -4.11
N LYS A 402 -15.71 8.46 -5.24
CA LYS A 402 -16.36 7.98 -6.47
C LYS A 402 -15.37 7.91 -7.61
N LYS A 403 -15.39 6.78 -8.32
CA LYS A 403 -14.62 6.59 -9.55
C LYS A 403 -15.23 7.41 -10.69
N LEU A 404 -14.38 8.17 -11.39
CA LEU A 404 -14.73 8.86 -12.62
C LEU A 404 -14.70 7.86 -13.78
N ASP A 405 -15.87 7.50 -14.31
CA ASP A 405 -16.00 6.64 -15.50
C ASP A 405 -15.74 7.44 -16.79
N VAL A 406 -14.47 7.77 -17.03
CA VAL A 406 -14.01 8.53 -18.20
C VAL A 406 -13.07 7.70 -19.07
N TYR A 407 -13.19 7.84 -20.38
CA TYR A 407 -12.24 7.30 -21.35
C TYR A 407 -11.14 8.33 -21.58
N ILE A 408 -9.88 7.89 -21.51
CA ILE A 408 -8.75 8.76 -21.85
C ILE A 408 -8.19 8.25 -23.16
N ASP A 409 -8.14 9.14 -24.15
CA ASP A 409 -7.54 8.83 -25.45
C ASP A 409 -6.03 9.00 -25.31
N VAL A 410 -5.31 7.88 -25.36
CA VAL A 410 -3.85 7.83 -25.16
C VAL A 410 -3.23 7.46 -26.51
N PRO A 411 -2.52 8.38 -27.16
CA PRO A 411 -1.86 8.06 -28.43
C PRO A 411 -0.62 7.20 -28.20
N ASP A 412 -0.27 6.40 -29.20
CA ASP A 412 0.93 5.54 -29.19
C ASP A 412 2.24 6.33 -29.10
N THR A 413 2.22 7.62 -29.48
CA THR A 413 3.38 8.52 -29.45
C THR A 413 2.98 9.87 -28.89
N ILE A 414 3.73 10.34 -27.88
CA ILE A 414 3.47 11.59 -27.16
C ILE A 414 4.77 12.41 -27.12
N ASP A 415 4.72 13.70 -27.45
CA ASP A 415 5.83 14.63 -27.27
C ASP A 415 5.62 15.53 -26.04
N ILE A 416 6.39 15.28 -24.99
CA ILE A 416 6.38 16.05 -23.73
C ILE A 416 7.56 17.02 -23.61
N SER A 417 8.33 17.24 -24.68
CA SER A 417 9.56 18.07 -24.63
C SER A 417 9.30 19.50 -24.18
N HIS A 418 8.11 20.02 -24.49
CA HIS A 418 7.66 21.36 -24.11
C HIS A 418 7.46 21.54 -22.60
N MET A 419 7.28 20.45 -21.85
CA MET A 419 7.10 20.45 -20.39
C MET A 419 8.42 20.50 -19.62
N ARG A 420 9.57 20.56 -20.31
CA ARG A 420 10.88 20.62 -19.68
C ARG A 420 11.07 21.97 -18.97
N SER A 421 11.35 21.91 -17.67
CA SER A 421 11.70 23.08 -16.89
C SER A 421 13.04 23.65 -17.37
N LYS A 422 13.07 24.96 -17.55
CA LYS A 422 14.29 25.68 -17.96
C LYS A 422 15.14 26.13 -16.75
N GLY A 423 14.66 25.87 -15.53
CA GLY A 423 15.25 26.43 -14.30
C GLY A 423 15.13 27.96 -14.26
N VAL A 424 15.89 28.59 -13.37
CA VAL A 424 15.93 30.05 -13.23
C VAL A 424 16.49 30.68 -14.51
N GLN A 425 15.75 31.62 -15.09
CA GLN A 425 16.15 32.31 -16.33
C GLN A 425 16.93 33.60 -16.04
N PRO A 426 17.79 34.06 -16.98
CA PRO A 426 18.43 35.36 -16.88
C PRO A 426 17.39 36.48 -16.77
N GLY A 427 17.43 37.24 -15.67
CA GLY A 427 16.48 38.32 -15.37
C GLY A 427 15.39 37.94 -14.37
N GLU A 428 15.33 36.69 -13.91
CA GLU A 428 14.49 36.28 -12.78
C GLU A 428 15.22 36.52 -11.46
N GLU A 429 14.52 37.15 -10.50
CA GLU A 429 15.01 37.36 -9.14
C GLU A 429 14.38 36.35 -8.19
N LEU A 430 15.22 35.71 -7.36
CA LEU A 430 14.74 34.77 -6.36
C LEU A 430 14.06 35.52 -5.21
N LEU A 431 13.04 34.90 -4.62
CA LEU A 431 12.48 35.37 -3.36
C LEU A 431 13.59 35.39 -2.29
N PRO A 432 13.66 36.45 -1.45
CA PRO A 432 14.61 36.48 -0.35
C PRO A 432 14.42 35.26 0.55
N GLU A 433 15.51 34.57 0.89
CA GLU A 433 15.47 33.59 1.96
C GLU A 433 15.10 34.35 3.24
N GLY A 434 13.92 34.04 3.80
CA GLY A 434 13.42 34.75 4.97
C GLY A 434 14.37 34.54 6.13
N ALA A 435 15.17 35.55 6.49
CA ALA A 435 16.07 35.61 7.64
C ALA A 435 16.40 34.24 8.28
N SER A 436 16.98 33.34 7.51
CA SER A 436 17.87 32.33 8.06
C SER A 436 19.00 33.14 8.66
N GLY A 437 19.03 33.23 10.00
CA GLY A 437 20.04 33.95 10.75
C GLY A 437 21.42 33.38 10.47
N ASP A 438 22.05 33.86 9.41
CA ASP A 438 23.45 33.64 9.07
C ASP A 438 24.36 34.58 9.88
N ASN A 439 23.98 34.83 11.12
CA ASN A 439 24.93 35.20 12.16
C ASN A 439 25.38 33.90 12.81
N LYS A 440 26.64 33.53 12.58
CA LYS A 440 27.42 32.70 13.50
C LYS A 440 27.59 33.43 14.84
N ALA A 441 26.49 33.64 15.54
CA ALA A 441 26.44 33.90 16.96
C ALA A 441 25.66 32.73 17.54
N GLU A 442 26.30 32.00 18.45
CA GLU A 442 25.61 30.99 19.26
C GLU A 442 24.29 31.58 19.80
N PRO A 443 23.19 30.79 19.86
CA PRO A 443 21.97 31.28 20.47
C PRO A 443 22.25 31.52 21.96
N ALA A 444 22.44 32.79 22.32
CA ALA A 444 22.31 33.21 23.70
C ALA A 444 20.84 33.03 24.06
N TYR A 445 20.51 31.94 24.76
CA TYR A 445 19.19 31.70 25.31
C TYR A 445 18.75 32.96 26.09
N PRO A 446 17.57 33.53 25.83
CA PRO A 446 17.13 34.72 26.53
C PRO A 446 16.92 34.39 28.02
N VAL A 447 17.78 34.94 28.88
CA VAL A 447 17.69 34.81 30.33
C VAL A 447 16.79 35.93 30.85
N ALA A 448 15.78 35.57 31.64
CA ALA A 448 14.91 36.55 32.31
C ALA A 448 15.73 37.38 33.30
N SER A 449 15.60 38.71 33.26
CA SER A 449 16.21 39.61 34.24
C SER A 449 15.61 39.38 35.62
N GLU A 450 16.44 38.95 36.58
CA GLU A 450 16.01 38.64 37.94
C GLU A 450 15.47 39.88 38.69
N ASP A 451 15.92 41.08 38.33
CA ASP A 451 15.39 42.34 38.88
C ASP A 451 13.95 42.63 38.42
N ILE A 452 13.62 42.32 37.17
CA ILE A 452 12.25 42.47 36.64
C ILE A 452 11.34 41.41 37.25
N VAL A 453 11.82 40.16 37.27
CA VAL A 453 11.08 39.00 37.79
C VAL A 453 10.79 39.17 39.27
N SER A 454 11.76 39.62 40.07
CA SER A 454 11.58 39.84 41.51
C SER A 454 10.62 40.98 41.83
N GLN A 455 10.64 42.07 41.05
CA GLN A 455 9.69 43.17 41.20
C GLN A 455 8.27 42.73 40.88
N LEU A 456 8.05 42.04 39.76
CA LEU A 456 6.72 41.53 39.39
C LEU A 456 6.24 40.45 40.37
N ALA A 457 7.12 39.56 40.83
CA ALA A 457 6.78 38.56 41.85
C ALA A 457 6.42 39.22 43.19
N SER A 458 7.08 40.32 43.55
CA SER A 458 6.74 41.09 44.77
C SER A 458 5.36 41.77 44.71
N MET A 459 4.84 42.00 43.50
CA MET A 459 3.48 42.50 43.26
C MET A 459 2.42 41.38 43.35
N GLY A 460 2.83 40.13 43.53
CA GLY A 460 1.95 38.98 43.72
C GLY A 460 1.76 38.08 42.51
N PHE A 461 2.47 38.31 41.41
CA PHE A 461 2.40 37.48 40.20
C PHE A 461 3.24 36.20 40.32
N ASN A 462 2.83 35.14 39.61
CA ASN A 462 3.55 33.86 39.61
C ASN A 462 4.95 34.04 39.00
N TYR A 463 5.97 33.53 39.70
CA TYR A 463 7.37 33.66 39.31
C TYR A 463 7.67 33.15 37.90
N LEU A 464 7.04 32.05 37.47
CA LEU A 464 7.20 31.49 36.13
C LEU A 464 6.63 32.43 35.05
N HIS A 465 5.46 33.02 35.32
CA HIS A 465 4.83 33.96 34.40
C HIS A 465 5.64 35.25 34.29
N CYS A 466 6.19 35.73 35.42
CA CYS A 466 7.11 36.87 35.44
C CYS A 466 8.38 36.60 34.60
N GLN A 467 8.92 35.38 34.65
CA GLN A 467 10.05 34.99 33.80
C GLN A 467 9.68 34.99 32.32
N LYS A 468 8.51 34.45 31.96
CA LYS A 468 8.00 34.49 30.58
C LYS A 468 7.79 35.92 30.10
N ALA A 469 7.18 36.77 30.91
CA ALA A 469 6.97 38.17 30.57
C ALA A 469 8.28 38.95 30.36
N ALA A 470 9.29 38.71 31.20
CA ALA A 470 10.60 39.32 31.06
C ALA A 470 11.31 38.85 29.76
N ILE A 471 11.19 37.56 29.42
CA ILE A 471 11.76 36.99 28.19
C ILE A 471 11.03 37.50 26.94
N SER A 472 9.70 37.46 26.93
CA SER A 472 8.86 37.88 25.80
C SER A 472 8.99 39.37 25.49
N THR A 473 9.27 40.19 26.52
CA THR A 473 9.54 41.62 26.35
C THR A 473 11.03 41.95 26.20
N SER A 474 11.89 40.94 26.03
CA SER A 474 13.35 41.10 25.86
C SER A 474 14.02 41.90 26.98
N ASN A 475 13.53 41.77 28.21
CA ASN A 475 13.99 42.49 29.41
C ASN A 475 13.95 44.03 29.28
N THR A 476 13.05 44.58 28.45
CA THR A 476 13.01 46.02 28.14
C THR A 476 12.67 46.88 29.35
N GLY A 477 11.86 46.38 30.28
CA GLY A 477 11.43 47.11 31.47
C GLY A 477 10.36 46.38 32.27
N VAL A 478 10.10 46.84 33.51
CA VAL A 478 9.11 46.24 34.41
C VAL A 478 7.69 46.55 33.97
N GLU A 479 7.44 47.76 33.45
CA GLU A 479 6.11 48.18 32.99
C GLU A 479 5.68 47.42 31.72
N GLU A 480 6.59 47.23 30.78
CA GLU A 480 6.35 46.47 29.56
C GLU A 480 6.10 44.98 29.87
N ALA A 481 6.91 44.40 30.76
CA ALA A 481 6.71 43.02 31.22
C ALA A 481 5.38 42.86 31.97
N MET A 482 4.97 43.83 32.80
CA MET A 482 3.66 43.83 33.46
C MET A 482 2.51 43.89 32.45
N ASN A 483 2.60 44.74 31.43
CA ASN A 483 1.56 44.87 30.41
C ASN A 483 1.41 43.59 29.57
N TRP A 484 2.53 42.95 29.22
CA TRP A 484 2.54 41.64 28.57
C TRP A 484 1.90 40.57 29.46
N LEU A 485 2.28 40.52 30.73
CA LEU A 485 1.75 39.57 31.71
C LEU A 485 0.23 39.68 31.85
N LEU A 486 -0.30 40.89 32.00
CA LEU A 486 -1.74 41.13 32.17
C LEU A 486 -2.57 40.77 30.93
N SER A 487 -1.96 40.76 29.74
CA SER A 487 -2.63 40.43 28.48
C SER A 487 -2.57 38.93 28.14
N HIS A 488 -1.68 38.17 28.78
CA HIS A 488 -1.42 36.75 28.46
C HIS A 488 -1.59 35.84 29.69
N MET A 489 -2.15 36.34 30.80
CA MET A 489 -2.31 35.59 32.06
C MET A 489 -3.34 34.45 31.96
N ASP A 490 -4.27 34.53 31.01
CA ASP A 490 -5.30 33.53 30.76
C ASP A 490 -4.93 32.57 29.61
N ASP A 491 -3.72 32.69 29.05
CA ASP A 491 -3.29 31.85 27.93
C ASP A 491 -3.01 30.41 28.41
N PRO A 492 -3.45 29.38 27.65
CA PRO A 492 -3.37 27.98 28.08
C PRO A 492 -1.93 27.46 28.24
N ASP A 493 -0.94 28.13 27.65
CA ASP A 493 0.49 27.80 27.70
C ASP A 493 1.25 28.61 28.75
N ILE A 494 0.61 29.51 29.51
CA ILE A 494 1.28 30.41 30.46
C ILE A 494 1.95 29.64 31.62
N ASP A 495 1.45 28.45 31.95
CA ASP A 495 2.00 27.56 32.99
C ASP A 495 3.07 26.58 32.48
N ASP A 496 3.32 26.53 31.17
CA ASP A 496 4.32 25.59 30.62
C ASP A 496 5.74 25.91 31.10
N PRO A 497 6.57 24.91 31.44
CA PRO A 497 7.93 25.15 31.90
C PRO A 497 8.78 25.82 30.80
N ILE A 498 9.50 26.89 31.15
CA ILE A 498 10.49 27.52 30.26
C ILE A 498 11.58 26.48 30.02
N SER A 499 11.70 25.97 28.78
CA SER A 499 12.58 24.85 28.45
C SER A 499 14.04 25.17 28.77
N LYS A 500 14.50 24.82 29.97
CA LYS A 500 15.92 24.64 30.26
C LYS A 500 16.26 23.23 29.81
N ASP A 501 17.14 23.15 28.81
CA ASP A 501 17.73 21.91 28.31
C ASP A 501 18.13 20.99 29.47
N SER A 502 17.26 20.05 29.77
CA SER A 502 17.51 18.91 30.65
C SER A 502 17.25 17.61 29.88
N TRP A 503 17.66 17.59 28.61
CA TRP A 503 17.70 16.39 27.77
C TRP A 503 19.09 16.12 27.19
N ALA A 504 20.15 16.48 27.92
CA ALA A 504 21.41 15.75 27.85
C ALA A 504 21.31 14.45 28.68
N ALA A 505 20.27 13.65 28.44
CA ALA A 505 20.36 12.23 28.76
C ALA A 505 21.16 11.60 27.62
N GLU A 506 22.25 10.90 27.95
CA GLU A 506 22.95 10.02 27.00
C GLU A 506 21.92 9.09 26.35
N HIS A 507 21.45 9.44 25.15
CA HIS A 507 20.69 8.50 24.34
C HIS A 507 21.69 7.48 23.81
N THR A 508 21.84 6.41 24.59
CA THR A 508 22.53 5.19 24.17
C THR A 508 21.73 4.61 23.00
N VAL A 509 22.22 4.86 21.79
CA VAL A 509 21.68 4.24 20.59
C VAL A 509 21.97 2.75 20.68
N ASP A 510 20.93 1.92 20.56
CA ASP A 510 21.08 0.47 20.56
C ASP A 510 22.00 0.03 19.40
N ASP A 511 23.14 -0.55 19.75
CA ASP A 511 24.15 -0.95 18.78
C ASP A 511 23.64 -2.05 17.82
N ALA A 512 22.65 -2.88 18.22
CA ALA A 512 22.05 -3.86 17.32
C ALA A 512 21.25 -3.20 16.18
N SER A 513 20.54 -2.12 16.48
CA SER A 513 19.82 -1.30 15.50
C SER A 513 20.80 -0.57 14.56
N VAL A 514 21.93 -0.08 15.08
CA VAL A 514 23.00 0.52 14.27
C VAL A 514 23.58 -0.52 13.32
N GLN A 515 23.92 -1.72 13.82
CA GLN A 515 24.47 -2.80 12.98
C GLN A 515 23.49 -3.29 11.92
N THR A 516 22.18 -3.23 12.18
CA THR A 516 21.16 -3.53 11.18
C THR A 516 21.20 -2.53 10.02
N LEU A 517 21.27 -1.22 10.31
CA LEU A 517 21.39 -0.19 9.27
C LEU A 517 22.74 -0.26 8.53
N VAL A 518 23.82 -0.56 9.24
CA VAL A 518 25.14 -0.79 8.61
C VAL A 518 25.11 -2.02 7.69
N SER A 519 24.37 -3.08 8.07
CA SER A 519 24.16 -4.26 7.21
C SER A 519 23.36 -3.93 5.93
N PHE A 520 22.53 -2.88 5.97
CA PHE A 520 21.88 -2.29 4.80
C PHE A 520 22.79 -1.31 4.05
N GLY A 521 24.10 -1.28 4.32
CA GLY A 521 25.08 -0.50 3.56
C GLY A 521 25.17 0.98 3.93
N PHE A 522 24.53 1.43 5.01
CA PHE A 522 24.68 2.80 5.51
C PHE A 522 25.97 2.96 6.33
N GLN A 523 26.60 4.14 6.26
CA GLN A 523 27.72 4.46 7.13
C GLN A 523 27.25 4.56 8.58
N GLU A 524 28.09 4.10 9.52
CA GLU A 524 27.72 3.99 10.94
C GLU A 524 27.32 5.36 11.54
N ASP A 525 28.00 6.44 11.15
CA ASP A 525 27.72 7.79 11.62
C ASP A 525 26.35 8.30 11.12
N VAL A 526 25.98 7.96 9.88
CA VAL A 526 24.66 8.25 9.30
C VAL A 526 23.57 7.43 9.99
N ALA A 527 23.81 6.14 10.21
CA ALA A 527 22.89 5.24 10.91
C ALA A 527 22.60 5.72 12.35
N ARG A 528 23.64 6.12 13.10
CA ARG A 528 23.49 6.67 14.45
C ARG A 528 22.71 7.98 14.46
N LYS A 529 23.01 8.90 13.53
CA LYS A 529 22.26 10.17 13.39
C LYS A 529 20.78 9.93 13.06
N ALA A 530 20.48 8.99 12.16
CA ALA A 530 19.11 8.65 11.79
C ALA A 530 18.30 8.11 12.98
N LEU A 531 18.91 7.22 13.78
CA LEU A 531 18.26 6.67 14.98
C LEU A 531 17.99 7.76 16.04
N ILE A 532 18.94 8.67 16.25
CA ILE A 532 18.77 9.79 17.18
C ILE A 532 17.66 10.75 16.71
N ALA A 533 17.62 11.06 15.41
CA ALA A 533 16.60 11.94 14.83
C ALA A 533 15.19 11.32 14.89
N SER A 534 15.08 10.01 14.70
CA SER A 534 13.79 9.29 14.72
C SER A 534 13.16 9.28 16.12
N VAL A 535 13.97 9.20 17.18
CA VAL A 535 13.49 9.31 18.57
C VAL A 535 12.96 10.73 18.85
N ARG A 536 13.60 11.77 18.29
CA ARG A 536 13.15 13.17 18.45
C ARG A 536 11.77 13.43 17.81
N ILE A 537 11.48 12.80 16.66
CA ILE A 537 10.20 12.98 15.95
C ILE A 537 9.03 12.37 16.75
N PHE A 538 9.21 11.17 17.31
CA PHE A 538 8.17 10.51 18.11
C PHE A 538 7.79 11.28 19.38
N PHE A 539 8.75 11.97 20.02
CA PHE A 539 8.45 12.79 21.19
C PHE A 539 7.74 14.09 20.85
N TYR A 540 8.02 14.70 19.69
CA TYR A 540 7.35 15.92 19.26
C TYR A 540 5.86 15.68 18.92
N ASP A 541 5.55 14.54 18.28
CA ASP A 541 4.17 14.16 17.95
C ASP A 541 3.35 13.74 19.18
N SER A 542 4.01 13.27 20.24
CA SER A 542 3.32 12.85 21.48
C SER A 542 3.03 14.01 22.44
N ILE A 543 3.61 15.20 22.22
CA ILE A 543 3.34 16.42 23.00
C ILE A 543 2.22 17.25 22.34
N HIS A 544 1.92 17.02 21.05
CA HIS A 544 0.88 17.73 20.29
C HIS A 544 -0.40 16.92 20.03
N ARG A 545 -0.59 15.78 20.71
CA ARG A 545 -1.88 15.08 20.84
C ARG A 545 -2.34 15.15 22.28
#